data_AF-A0A9W6D1R3-F1
#
_entry.id   AF-A0A9W6D1R3-F1
#
_cell.length_a   1.000
_cell.length_b   1.000
_cell.length_c   1.000
_cell.angle_alpha   90.00
_cell.angle_beta   90.00
_cell.angle_gamma   90.00
#
_symmetry.space_group_name_H-M   'P 1'
#
loop_
_entity.id
_entity.type
_entity.pdbx_description
1 polymer ?
#
loop_
_entity_poly.entity_id
_entity_poly.type
_entity_poly.pdbx_seq_one_letter_code
_entity_poly.pdbx_strand_id
1 'polypeptide(L)'
;MSDVLISYSVLNELNGSLKQILVELDEASNRSDQLEEAIGTPCGRGELRSRASSFESGWDDRRRYLRDDIAKVQQHVEETGAAWEDWDVEASKSLSVDAGETRDLPRA
;
A
#
# COMPACT_ATOMS: atom_id res chain seq x y z
N MET A 1 21.32 -8.13 -16.58
CA MET A 1 20.24 -7.17 -16.23
C MET A 1 18.97 -7.75 -16.83
N SER A 2 17.98 -8.10 -16.01
CA SER A 2 16.66 -8.48 -16.51
C SER A 2 15.84 -7.22 -16.69
N ASP A 3 15.34 -6.97 -17.90
CA ASP A 3 14.39 -5.89 -18.11
C ASP A 3 13.08 -6.21 -17.40
N VAL A 4 12.59 -5.27 -16.60
CA VAL A 4 11.33 -5.34 -15.87
C VAL A 4 10.36 -4.40 -16.56
N LEU A 5 9.39 -4.97 -17.28
CA LEU A 5 8.30 -4.23 -17.93
C LEU A 5 7.08 -4.25 -17.02
N ILE A 6 6.75 -3.09 -16.43
CA ILE A 6 5.56 -2.91 -15.61
C ILE A 6 4.71 -1.81 -16.24
N SER A 7 3.42 -2.07 -16.41
CA SER A 7 2.47 -1.05 -16.89
C SER A 7 1.97 -0.18 -15.75
N TYR A 8 1.65 1.09 -16.04
CA TYR A 8 1.03 2.00 -15.07
C TYR A 8 -0.27 1.46 -14.48
N SER A 9 -1.07 0.74 -15.29
CA SER A 9 -2.30 0.12 -14.80
C SER A 9 -2.04 -0.88 -13.68
N VAL A 10 -0.98 -1.69 -13.81
CA VAL A 10 -0.61 -2.68 -12.78
C VAL A 10 -0.07 -2.00 -11.52
N LEU A 11 0.74 -0.94 -11.66
CA LEU A 11 1.22 -0.16 -10.50
C LEU A 11 0.06 0.51 -9.77
N ASN A 12 -0.89 1.09 -10.50
CA ASN A 12 -2.05 1.75 -9.92
C ASN A 12 -3.00 0.76 -9.23
N GLU A 13 -3.23 -0.41 -9.84
CA GLU A 13 -4.02 -1.48 -9.23
C GLU A 13 -3.36 -2.01 -7.95
N LEU A 14 -2.04 -2.22 -7.98
CA LEU A 14 -1.28 -2.63 -6.80
C LEU A 14 -1.35 -1.56 -5.70
N ASN A 15 -1.14 -0.29 -6.04
CA ASN A 15 -1.22 0.82 -5.10
C ASN A 15 -2.61 0.91 -4.44
N GLY A 16 -3.68 0.80 -5.25
CA GLY A 16 -5.06 0.78 -4.76
C GLY A 16 -5.33 -0.39 -3.83
N SER A 17 -4.89 -1.60 -4.21
CA SER A 17 -5.03 -2.81 -3.39
C SER A 17 -4.31 -2.69 -2.05
N LEU A 18 -3.09 -2.14 -2.04
CA LEU A 18 -2.33 -1.91 -0.80
C LEU A 18 -3.01 -0.88 0.10
N LYS A 19 -3.54 0.21 -0.46
CA LYS A 19 -4.32 1.21 0.29
C LYS A 19 -5.57 0.57 0.93
N GLN A 20 -6.28 -0.30 0.22
CA GLN A 20 -7.41 -1.01 0.78
C GLN A 20 -7.01 -1.94 1.93
N ILE A 21 -5.94 -2.71 1.77
CA ILE A 21 -5.43 -3.60 2.83
C ILE A 21 -5.06 -2.79 4.09
N LEU A 22 -4.44 -1.61 3.94
CA LEU A 22 -4.13 -0.74 5.07
C LEU A 22 -5.39 -0.31 5.84
N VAL A 23 -6.46 0.05 5.12
CA VAL A 23 -7.76 0.39 5.73
C VAL A 23 -8.34 -0.80 6.48
N GLU A 24 -8.34 -1.99 5.88
CA GLU A 24 -8.84 -3.21 6.52
C GLU A 24 -8.05 -3.57 7.79
N LEU A 25 -6.73 -3.35 7.79
CA LEU A 25 -5.90 -3.55 8.98
C LEU A 25 -6.21 -2.52 10.08
N ASP A 26 -6.50 -1.27 9.73
CA ASP A 26 -6.87 -0.23 10.69
C ASP A 26 -8.25 -0.48 11.34
N GLU A 27 -9.21 -1.00 10.57
CA GLU A 27 -10.57 -1.26 11.07
C GLU A 27 -10.69 -2.55 11.90
N ALA A 28 -9.77 -3.50 11.73
CA ALA A 28 -9.85 -4.83 12.34
C ALA A 28 -9.63 -4.87 13.87
N SER A 29 -9.15 -3.79 14.50
CA SER A 29 -8.99 -3.67 15.97
C SER A 29 -10.34 -3.66 16.70
N ASN A 30 -11.36 -3.03 16.13
CA ASN A 30 -12.68 -2.83 16.75
C ASN A 30 -13.47 -4.13 17.06
N ARG A 31 -13.05 -5.27 16.51
CA ARG A 31 -13.73 -6.57 16.67
C ARG A 31 -13.32 -7.31 17.95
N SER A 32 -12.21 -6.93 18.57
CA SER A 32 -11.64 -7.70 19.67
C SER A 32 -12.23 -7.35 21.04
N ASP A 33 -12.53 -6.08 21.30
CA ASP A 33 -13.20 -5.65 22.55
C ASP A 33 -14.55 -6.36 22.75
N GLN A 34 -15.29 -6.53 21.66
CA GLN A 34 -16.57 -7.24 21.64
C GLN A 34 -16.42 -8.72 22.02
N LEU A 35 -15.28 -9.35 21.69
CA LEU A 35 -15.01 -10.75 22.01
C LEU A 35 -14.78 -10.95 23.50
N GLU A 36 -13.98 -10.09 24.13
CA GLU A 36 -13.75 -10.16 25.58
C GLU A 36 -15.02 -9.96 26.39
N GLU A 37 -15.84 -8.98 25.99
CA GLU A 37 -17.12 -8.69 26.62
C GLU A 37 -18.09 -9.87 26.47
N ALA A 38 -18.16 -10.46 25.27
CA ALA A 38 -18.99 -11.63 25.00
C ALA A 38 -18.58 -12.86 25.82
N ILE A 39 -17.28 -13.04 26.10
CA ILE A 39 -16.78 -14.12 26.97
C ILE A 39 -17.17 -13.84 28.44
N GLY A 40 -16.96 -12.62 28.92
CA GLY A 40 -17.28 -12.22 30.30
C GLY A 40 -16.54 -13.04 31.36
N THR A 41 -17.26 -13.37 32.44
CA THR A 41 -16.70 -14.12 33.59
C THR A 41 -17.67 -15.22 34.05
N PRO A 42 -17.89 -16.26 33.24
CA PRO A 42 -18.87 -17.30 33.56
C PRO A 42 -18.47 -18.04 34.84
N CYS A 43 -19.42 -18.17 35.77
CA CYS A 43 -19.21 -18.82 37.07
C CYS A 43 -17.99 -18.26 37.86
N GLY A 44 -17.64 -16.98 37.67
CA GLY A 44 -16.48 -16.36 38.31
C GLY A 44 -15.13 -16.76 37.70
N ARG A 45 -15.11 -17.54 36.60
CA ARG A 45 -13.87 -17.96 35.93
C ARG A 45 -13.53 -17.03 34.77
N GLY A 46 -12.55 -16.14 35.00
CA GLY A 46 -12.09 -15.17 34.00
C GLY A 46 -10.97 -15.67 33.07
N GLU A 47 -10.47 -16.89 33.25
CA GLU A 47 -9.28 -17.38 32.54
C GLU A 47 -9.40 -17.33 31.01
N LEU A 48 -10.58 -17.65 30.47
CA LEU A 48 -10.82 -17.60 29.03
C LEU A 48 -10.79 -16.15 28.52
N ARG A 49 -11.39 -15.22 29.26
CA ARG A 49 -11.33 -13.78 28.94
C ARG A 49 -9.91 -13.25 28.99
N SER A 50 -9.14 -13.59 30.03
CA SER A 50 -7.74 -13.16 30.15
C SER A 50 -6.86 -13.69 29.02
N ARG A 51 -7.10 -14.94 28.58
CA ARG A 51 -6.40 -15.51 27.42
C ARG A 51 -6.80 -14.83 26.11
N ALA A 52 -8.09 -14.52 25.94
CA ALA A 52 -8.56 -13.76 24.78
C ALA A 52 -7.93 -12.36 24.74
N SER A 53 -7.84 -11.69 25.87
CA SER A 53 -7.18 -10.39 26.03
C SER A 53 -5.68 -10.44 25.70
N SER A 54 -4.97 -11.45 26.23
CA SER A 54 -3.54 -11.62 25.92
C SER A 54 -3.29 -11.91 24.44
N PHE A 55 -4.18 -12.67 23.80
CA PHE A 55 -4.12 -12.93 22.37
C PHE A 55 -4.40 -11.66 21.57
N GLU A 56 -5.42 -10.89 21.96
CA GLU A 56 -5.79 -9.61 21.36
C GLU A 56 -4.61 -8.65 21.36
N SER A 57 -3.99 -8.39 22.51
CA SER A 57 -2.93 -7.39 22.60
C SER A 57 -1.70 -7.79 21.77
N GLY A 58 -1.34 -9.09 21.80
CA GLY A 58 -0.25 -9.60 20.97
C GLY A 58 -0.57 -9.60 19.47
N TRP A 59 -1.84 -9.72 19.10
CA TRP A 59 -2.29 -9.62 17.72
C TRP A 59 -2.33 -8.17 17.24
N ASP A 60 -2.73 -7.24 18.09
CA ASP A 60 -2.77 -5.81 17.82
C ASP A 60 -1.38 -5.24 17.51
N ASP A 61 -0.36 -5.62 18.28
CA ASP A 61 1.03 -5.27 17.98
C ASP A 61 1.50 -5.85 16.63
N ARG A 62 1.19 -7.12 16.36
CA ARG A 62 1.53 -7.77 15.07
C ARG A 62 0.81 -7.10 13.90
N ARG A 63 -0.45 -6.71 14.08
CA ARG A 63 -1.25 -6.00 13.07
C ARG A 63 -0.65 -4.64 12.77
N ARG A 64 -0.24 -3.89 13.80
CA ARG A 64 0.45 -2.61 13.65
C ARG A 64 1.74 -2.77 12.85
N TYR A 65 2.58 -3.75 13.18
CA TYR A 65 3.82 -3.98 12.43
C TYR A 65 3.56 -4.37 10.98
N LEU A 66 2.59 -5.26 10.73
CA LEU A 66 2.21 -5.63 9.37
C LEU A 66 1.71 -4.42 8.56
N ARG A 67 0.88 -3.58 9.18
CA ARG A 67 0.39 -2.33 8.59
C ARG A 67 1.55 -1.41 8.21
N ASP A 68 2.50 -1.20 9.12
CA ASP A 68 3.64 -0.32 8.89
C ASP A 68 4.53 -0.84 7.74
N ASP A 69 4.72 -2.15 7.64
CA ASP A 69 5.49 -2.75 6.55
C ASP A 69 4.76 -2.66 5.21
N ILE A 70 3.44 -2.90 5.18
CA ILE A 70 2.62 -2.72 3.98
C ILE A 70 2.60 -1.25 3.55
N ALA A 71 2.57 -0.31 4.50
CA ALA A 71 2.61 1.13 4.21
C ALA A 71 3.92 1.53 3.51
N LYS A 72 5.07 0.98 3.94
CA LYS A 72 6.35 1.21 3.25
C LYS A 72 6.33 0.67 1.82
N VAL A 73 5.77 -0.53 1.61
CA VAL A 73 5.64 -1.11 0.26
C VAL A 73 4.73 -0.24 -0.61
N GLN A 74 3.58 0.19 -0.08
CA GLN A 74 2.65 1.08 -0.77
C GLN A 74 3.33 2.39 -1.17
N GLN A 75 4.04 3.02 -0.25
CA GLN A 75 4.80 4.24 -0.51
C GLN A 75 5.80 4.04 -1.66
N HIS A 76 6.57 2.94 -1.65
CA HIS A 76 7.51 2.67 -2.74
C HIS A 76 6.84 2.41 -4.09
N VAL A 77 5.68 1.75 -4.12
CA VAL A 77 4.91 1.57 -5.37
C VAL A 77 4.44 2.92 -5.90
N GLU A 78 3.95 3.80 -5.03
CA GLU A 78 3.49 5.14 -5.39
C GLU A 78 4.63 6.04 -5.89
N GLU A 79 5.76 6.07 -5.17
CA GLU A 79 6.97 6.79 -5.56
C GLU A 79 7.52 6.30 -6.91
N THR A 80 7.54 4.98 -7.12
CA THR A 80 7.99 4.39 -8.39
C THR A 80 7.06 4.77 -9.53
N GLY A 81 5.74 4.71 -9.33
CA GLY A 81 4.76 5.11 -10.33
C GLY A 81 4.91 6.58 -10.72
N ALA A 82 5.01 7.47 -9.73
CA ALA A 82 5.19 8.90 -9.95
C ALA A 82 6.50 9.22 -10.69
N ALA A 83 7.62 8.58 -10.31
CA ALA A 83 8.90 8.81 -10.96
C ALA A 83 8.89 8.42 -12.46
N TRP A 84 8.20 7.33 -12.81
CA TRP A 84 8.04 6.93 -14.22
C TRP A 84 7.13 7.89 -14.98
N GLU A 85 6.02 8.33 -14.38
CA GLU A 85 5.11 9.31 -15.00
C GLU A 85 5.81 10.64 -15.27
N ASP A 86 6.56 11.14 -14.29
CA ASP A 86 7.35 12.36 -14.42
C ASP A 86 8.40 12.23 -15.55
N TRP A 87 9.10 11.10 -15.59
CA TRP A 87 10.07 10.80 -16.64
C TRP A 87 9.42 10.74 -18.03
N ASP A 88 8.27 10.09 -18.19
CA ASP A 88 7.54 10.02 -19.46
C ASP A 88 7.12 11.42 -19.94
N VAL A 89 6.68 12.28 -19.03
CA VAL A 89 6.32 13.67 -19.34
C VAL A 89 7.53 14.48 -19.79
N GLU A 90 8.67 14.34 -19.11
CA GLU A 90 9.92 15.02 -19.48
C GLU A 90 10.46 14.51 -20.83
N ALA A 91 10.47 13.20 -21.04
CA ALA A 91 10.89 12.58 -22.29
C ALA A 91 9.97 12.99 -23.47
N SER A 92 8.65 13.03 -23.25
CA SER A 92 7.71 13.49 -24.28
C SER A 92 7.95 14.96 -24.65
N LYS A 93 8.28 15.82 -23.69
CA LYS A 93 8.61 17.22 -23.96
C LYS A 93 9.87 17.32 -24.80
N SER A 94 10.95 16.62 -24.42
CA SER A 94 12.22 16.68 -25.15
C SER A 94 12.09 16.17 -26.59
N LEU A 95 11.35 15.08 -26.82
CA LEU A 95 11.07 14.56 -28.16
C LEU A 95 10.22 15.52 -29.00
N SER A 96 9.26 16.20 -28.39
CA SER A 96 8.40 17.16 -29.10
C SER A 96 9.13 18.44 -29.53
N VAL A 97 10.19 18.82 -28.81
CA VAL A 97 11.05 19.96 -29.20
C VAL A 97 11.91 19.61 -30.42
N ASP A 98 12.46 18.39 -30.47
CA ASP A 98 13.32 17.89 -31.56
C ASP A 98 12.57 17.81 -32.92
N ALA A 99 11.28 17.45 -32.88
CA ALA A 99 10.43 17.46 -34.08
C ALA A 99 10.24 18.88 -34.67
N GLY A 100 10.36 19.95 -33.88
CA GLY A 100 10.31 21.33 -34.34
C GLY A 100 11.56 21.78 -35.12
N GLU A 101 12.73 21.22 -34.80
CA GLU A 101 14.00 21.52 -35.50
C GLU A 101 14.04 20.94 -36.91
N THR A 102 13.27 19.89 -37.20
CA THR A 102 13.15 19.36 -38.58
C THR A 102 12.51 20.35 -39.56
N ARG A 103 11.87 21.42 -39.07
CA ARG A 103 11.32 22.50 -39.91
C ARG A 103 12.40 23.44 -40.47
N ASP A 104 13.57 23.52 -39.82
CA ASP A 104 14.72 24.35 -40.24
C ASP A 104 15.81 23.56 -40.97
N LEU A 105 15.60 22.26 -41.22
CA LEU A 105 16.53 21.48 -42.04
C LEU A 105 16.38 21.86 -43.53
N PRO A 106 17.48 22.18 -44.25
CA PRO A 106 17.42 22.45 -45.68
C PRO A 106 16.92 21.20 -46.40
N ARG A 107 15.79 21.33 -47.12
CA ARG A 107 15.27 20.24 -47.95
C ARG A 107 16.20 20.04 -49.15
N ALA A 108 16.58 18.78 -49.38
CA ALA A 108 17.29 18.34 -50.58
C ALA A 108 16.36 18.30 -51.81
#